data_AF-A0A7C8FX78-F1
#
_entry.id   AF-A0A7C8FX78-F1
#
_cell.length_a   1.000
_cell.length_b   1.000
_cell.length_c   1.000
_cell.angle_alpha   90.00
_cell.angle_beta   90.00
_cell.angle_gamma   90.00
#
_symmetry.space_group_name_H-M   'P 1'
#
loop_
_entity.id
_entity.type
_entity.pdbx_description
1 polymer ?
#
loop_
_entity_poly.entity_id
_entity_poly.type
_entity_poly.pdbx_seq_one_letter_code
_entity_poly.pdbx_strand_id
1 'polypeptide(L)'
;MMDKPFRTIEEQIAILNSRGVATDKSTPEVLAREGYYSVVNGYKDLYLDPAATKTAGEDVFRKGTTFQDICRLFRFDRALRQTFFRYFAIAEAALKSLCAYHFAEAHQDEPEPYLNATNYDECQRTYVDWLISDFESALARNPRKKPQPKAYLEHYLKTTMRCPSGYCCAI
;
A
#
# COMPACT_ATOMS: atom_id res chain seq x y z
N MET A 1 -16.27 25.59 10.04
CA MET A 1 -17.42 24.72 9.70
C MET A 1 -16.87 23.41 9.17
N MET A 2 -17.56 22.30 9.40
CA MET A 2 -17.13 20.98 8.95
C MET A 2 -17.50 20.82 7.47
N ASP A 3 -16.51 20.76 6.57
CA ASP A 3 -16.73 20.74 5.11
C ASP A 3 -17.51 19.52 4.61
N LYS A 4 -17.57 18.44 5.40
CA LYS A 4 -18.23 17.17 5.04
C LYS A 4 -18.94 16.57 6.26
N PRO A 5 -20.17 17.01 6.58
CA PRO A 5 -20.94 16.45 7.68
C PRO A 5 -21.30 14.99 7.41
N PHE A 6 -21.56 14.25 8.49
CA PHE A 6 -22.11 12.90 8.39
C PHE A 6 -23.43 12.91 7.60
N ARG A 7 -23.62 11.90 6.76
CA ARG A 7 -24.85 11.68 5.97
C ARG A 7 -25.29 10.23 6.09
N THR A 8 -26.57 9.99 6.35
CA THR A 8 -27.14 8.63 6.32
C THR A 8 -27.13 8.07 4.91
N ILE A 9 -27.37 6.76 4.76
CA ILE A 9 -27.42 6.11 3.45
C ILE A 9 -28.55 6.69 2.60
N GLU A 10 -29.70 6.99 3.20
CA GLU A 10 -30.85 7.60 2.55
C GLU A 10 -30.52 9.01 2.05
N GLU A 11 -29.82 9.81 2.88
CA GLU A 11 -29.37 11.14 2.47
C GLU A 11 -28.35 11.07 1.33
N GLN A 12 -27.42 10.11 1.38
CA GLN A 12 -26.46 9.87 0.30
C GLN A 12 -27.15 9.50 -1.01
N ILE A 13 -28.18 8.65 -0.95
CA ILE A 13 -29.01 8.28 -2.10
C ILE A 13 -29.78 9.49 -2.63
N ALA A 14 -30.33 10.33 -1.75
CA ALA A 14 -31.01 11.56 -2.15
C ALA A 14 -30.06 12.51 -2.90
N ILE A 15 -28.82 12.66 -2.44
CA ILE A 15 -27.77 13.45 -3.10
C ILE A 15 -27.42 12.87 -4.49
N LEU A 16 -27.31 11.55 -4.62
CA LEU A 16 -27.06 10.91 -5.91
C LEU A 16 -28.18 11.20 -6.91
N ASN A 17 -29.43 10.99 -6.50
CA ASN A 17 -30.58 11.23 -7.35
C ASN A 17 -30.71 12.71 -7.72
N SER A 18 -30.44 13.64 -6.79
CA SER A 18 -30.51 15.09 -7.07
C SER A 18 -29.44 15.54 -8.08
N ARG A 19 -28.29 14.84 -8.13
CA ARG A 19 -27.19 15.12 -9.06
C ARG A 19 -27.31 14.39 -10.40
N GLY A 20 -28.40 13.66 -10.62
CA GLY A 20 -28.68 12.97 -11.88
C GLY A 20 -28.17 11.53 -11.96
N VAL A 21 -27.83 10.91 -10.83
CA VAL A 21 -27.45 9.49 -10.77
C VAL A 21 -28.66 8.65 -10.38
N ALA A 22 -29.10 7.77 -11.29
CA ALA A 22 -30.19 6.85 -11.00
C ALA A 22 -29.73 5.74 -10.04
N THR A 23 -30.36 5.67 -8.86
CA THR A 23 -30.10 4.63 -7.84
C THR A 23 -31.12 3.48 -7.93
N ASP A 24 -30.75 2.32 -7.40
CA ASP A 24 -31.60 1.12 -7.36
C ASP A 24 -31.64 0.46 -5.96
N LYS A 25 -32.34 -0.68 -5.85
CA LYS A 25 -32.49 -1.43 -4.59
C LYS A 25 -31.16 -1.94 -4.01
N SER A 26 -30.11 -2.07 -4.82
CA SER A 26 -28.79 -2.54 -4.38
C SER A 26 -27.89 -1.41 -3.86
N THR A 27 -28.24 -0.16 -4.20
CA THR A 27 -27.44 1.02 -3.84
C THR A 27 -27.19 1.16 -2.33
N PRO A 28 -28.18 0.99 -1.43
CA PRO A 28 -27.94 1.10 0.00
C PRO A 28 -26.88 0.13 0.53
N GLU A 29 -26.94 -1.13 0.10
CA GLU A 29 -26.02 -2.18 0.55
C GLU A 29 -24.58 -1.88 0.11
N VAL A 30 -24.41 -1.43 -1.14
CA VAL A 30 -23.09 -1.07 -1.66
C VAL A 30 -22.53 0.15 -0.94
N LEU A 31 -23.34 1.19 -0.70
CA LEU A 31 -22.90 2.38 0.04
C LEU A 31 -22.53 2.05 1.49
N ALA A 32 -23.30 1.18 2.15
CA ALA A 32 -23.00 0.72 3.51
C ALA A 32 -21.70 -0.09 3.58
N ARG A 33 -21.42 -0.94 2.58
CA ARG A 33 -20.25 -1.81 2.55
C ARG A 33 -18.96 -1.12 2.09
N GLU A 34 -19.05 -0.35 1.01
CA GLU A 34 -17.88 0.19 0.31
C GLU A 34 -17.65 1.68 0.63
N GLY A 35 -18.69 2.39 1.06
CA GLY A 35 -18.67 3.82 1.36
C GLY A 35 -18.85 4.71 0.13
N TYR A 36 -19.58 5.81 0.31
CA TYR A 36 -19.82 6.82 -0.73
C TYR A 36 -18.52 7.38 -1.32
N TYR A 37 -17.55 7.69 -0.46
CA TYR A 37 -16.30 8.32 -0.91
C TYR A 37 -15.50 7.38 -1.83
N SER A 38 -15.36 6.12 -1.43
CA SER A 38 -14.61 5.12 -2.18
C SER A 38 -15.22 4.87 -3.55
N VAL A 39 -16.56 4.72 -3.62
CA VAL A 39 -17.25 4.33 -4.86
C VAL A 39 -17.59 5.53 -5.73
N VAL A 40 -18.24 6.55 -5.17
CA VAL A 40 -18.74 7.69 -5.94
C VAL A 40 -17.62 8.70 -6.17
N ASN A 41 -17.02 9.24 -5.10
CA ASN A 41 -16.01 10.30 -5.26
C ASN A 41 -14.74 9.79 -5.93
N GLY A 42 -14.38 8.52 -5.74
CA GLY A 42 -13.21 7.91 -6.38
C GLY A 42 -13.35 7.73 -7.90
N TYR A 43 -14.57 7.72 -8.44
CA TYR A 43 -14.83 7.30 -9.82
C TYR A 43 -15.84 8.17 -10.59
N LYS A 44 -16.32 9.27 -9.99
CA LYS A 44 -17.34 10.15 -10.59
C LYS A 44 -16.88 10.84 -11.88
N ASP A 45 -15.60 11.14 -12.03
CA ASP A 45 -15.10 12.09 -13.03
C ASP A 45 -15.45 11.70 -14.48
N LEU A 46 -15.46 10.40 -14.79
CA LEU A 46 -15.84 9.89 -16.12
C LEU A 46 -17.34 10.09 -16.44
N TYR A 47 -18.16 10.24 -15.41
CA TYR A 47 -19.62 10.36 -15.50
C TYR A 47 -20.13 11.78 -15.31
N LEU A 48 -19.26 12.74 -14.96
CA LEU A 48 -19.65 14.15 -14.83
C LEU A 48 -19.91 14.77 -16.20
N ASP A 49 -20.89 15.67 -16.25
CA ASP A 49 -21.07 16.63 -17.32
C ASP A 49 -20.25 17.89 -16.94
N PRO A 50 -19.11 18.16 -17.61
CA PRO A 50 -18.23 19.26 -17.21
C PRO A 50 -18.88 20.64 -17.37
N ALA A 51 -19.74 20.81 -18.38
CA ALA A 51 -20.41 22.08 -18.62
C ALA A 51 -21.48 22.32 -17.55
N ALA A 52 -22.34 21.34 -17.30
CA ALA A 52 -23.39 21.45 -16.29
C ALA A 52 -22.82 21.58 -14.87
N THR A 53 -21.77 20.81 -14.55
CA THR A 53 -21.07 20.89 -13.26
C THR A 53 -20.51 22.30 -13.02
N LYS A 54 -19.87 22.90 -14.05
CA LYS A 54 -19.34 24.26 -13.95
C LYS A 54 -20.46 25.30 -13.75
N THR A 55 -21.58 25.15 -14.44
CA THR A 55 -22.73 26.06 -14.32
C THR A 55 -23.43 25.94 -12.96
N ALA A 56 -23.59 24.73 -12.43
CA ALA A 56 -24.26 24.50 -11.15
C ALA A 56 -23.37 24.82 -9.93
N GLY A 57 -22.04 24.81 -10.09
CA GLY A 57 -21.10 24.94 -8.97
C GLY A 57 -21.01 23.69 -8.09
N GLU A 58 -21.63 22.58 -8.53
CA GLU A 58 -21.58 21.27 -7.88
C GLU A 58 -21.58 20.15 -8.91
N ASP A 59 -21.25 18.93 -8.48
CA ASP A 59 -21.21 17.76 -9.37
C ASP A 59 -22.56 17.50 -10.04
N VAL A 60 -22.59 17.56 -11.37
CA VAL A 60 -23.75 17.16 -12.18
C VAL A 60 -23.34 16.01 -13.09
N PHE A 61 -24.05 14.89 -13.00
CA PHE A 61 -23.76 13.70 -13.79
C PHE A 61 -24.46 13.74 -15.15
N ARG A 62 -23.83 13.10 -16.15
CA ARG A 62 -24.40 12.98 -17.50
C ARG A 62 -25.73 12.25 -17.45
N LYS A 63 -26.67 12.69 -18.29
CA LYS A 63 -28.00 12.09 -18.39
C LYS A 63 -27.91 10.58 -18.66
N GLY A 64 -28.65 9.80 -17.87
CA GLY A 64 -28.69 8.34 -17.98
C GLY A 64 -27.62 7.62 -17.16
N THR A 65 -26.77 8.33 -16.42
CA THR A 65 -25.82 7.72 -15.49
C THR A 65 -26.58 6.96 -14.39
N THR A 66 -26.22 5.70 -14.17
CA THR A 66 -26.72 4.90 -13.06
C THR A 66 -25.64 4.70 -12.00
N PHE A 67 -26.03 4.48 -10.75
CA PHE A 67 -25.11 4.11 -9.68
C PHE A 67 -24.32 2.82 -10.03
N GLN A 68 -24.95 1.93 -10.79
CA GLN A 68 -24.34 0.68 -11.21
C GLN A 68 -23.20 0.89 -12.22
N ASP A 69 -23.25 1.92 -13.06
CA ASP A 69 -22.15 2.24 -13.99
C ASP A 69 -20.88 2.59 -13.21
N ILE A 70 -21.01 3.49 -12.22
CA ILE A 70 -19.94 3.86 -11.30
C ILE A 70 -19.42 2.62 -10.56
N CYS A 71 -20.32 1.77 -10.06
CA CYS A 71 -19.95 0.53 -9.37
C CYS A 71 -19.19 -0.47 -10.26
N ARG A 72 -19.54 -0.59 -11.54
CA ARG A 72 -18.82 -1.47 -12.47
C ARG A 72 -17.37 -1.01 -12.63
N LEU A 73 -17.14 0.29 -12.78
CA LEU A 73 -15.79 0.85 -12.86
C LEU A 73 -14.99 0.63 -11.57
N PHE A 74 -15.59 0.91 -10.42
CA PHE A 74 -14.99 0.63 -9.12
C PHE A 74 -14.56 -0.84 -8.97
N ARG A 75 -15.44 -1.78 -9.33
CA ARG A 75 -15.16 -3.22 -9.23
C ARG A 75 -14.11 -3.68 -10.23
N PHE A 76 -14.14 -3.14 -11.44
CA PHE A 76 -13.14 -3.40 -12.47
C PHE A 76 -11.75 -3.00 -11.97
N ASP A 77 -11.60 -1.75 -11.51
CA ASP A 77 -10.32 -1.24 -11.03
C ASP A 77 -9.84 -1.98 -9.76
N ARG A 78 -10.75 -2.36 -8.86
CA ARG A 78 -10.42 -3.24 -7.73
C ARG A 78 -9.87 -4.60 -8.17
N ALA A 79 -10.51 -5.26 -9.13
CA ALA A 79 -10.05 -6.54 -9.67
C ALA A 79 -8.68 -6.39 -10.38
N LEU A 80 -8.48 -5.29 -11.09
CA LEU A 80 -7.22 -4.96 -11.74
C LEU A 80 -6.09 -4.77 -10.73
N ARG A 81 -6.30 -3.98 -9.66
CA ARG A 81 -5.34 -3.83 -8.56
C ARG A 81 -4.97 -5.15 -7.92
N GLN A 82 -5.96 -6.02 -7.64
CA GLN A 82 -5.72 -7.33 -7.05
C GLN A 82 -4.88 -8.22 -7.98
N THR A 83 -5.11 -8.14 -9.29
CA THR A 83 -4.33 -8.87 -10.28
C THR A 83 -2.88 -8.39 -10.30
N PHE A 84 -2.65 -7.08 -10.34
CA PHE A 84 -1.30 -6.51 -10.29
C PHE A 84 -0.58 -6.84 -8.99
N PHE A 85 -1.26 -6.76 -7.85
CA PHE A 85 -0.66 -7.05 -6.55
C PHE A 85 -0.04 -8.45 -6.50
N ARG A 86 -0.72 -9.46 -7.07
CA ARG A 86 -0.17 -10.82 -7.18
C ARG A 86 1.17 -10.85 -7.91
N TYR A 87 1.25 -10.21 -9.08
CA TYR A 87 2.45 -10.26 -9.91
C TYR A 87 3.56 -9.38 -9.35
N PHE A 88 3.24 -8.23 -8.76
CA PHE A 88 4.20 -7.39 -8.05
C PHE A 88 4.79 -8.10 -6.84
N ALA A 89 3.99 -8.86 -6.08
CA ALA A 89 4.52 -9.65 -4.97
C ALA A 89 5.54 -10.70 -5.44
N ILE A 90 5.30 -11.37 -6.57
CA ILE A 90 6.24 -12.33 -7.16
C ILE A 90 7.51 -11.63 -7.65
N ALA A 91 7.36 -10.53 -8.39
CA ALA A 91 8.48 -9.76 -8.92
C ALA A 91 9.35 -9.16 -7.80
N GLU A 92 8.72 -8.63 -6.76
CA GLU A 92 9.39 -8.08 -5.58
C GLU A 92 10.16 -9.17 -4.83
N ALA A 93 9.59 -10.35 -4.64
CA ALA A 93 10.29 -11.48 -4.02
C ALA A 93 11.52 -11.91 -4.85
N ALA A 94 11.37 -12.03 -6.17
CA ALA A 94 12.47 -12.38 -7.06
C ALA A 94 13.59 -11.33 -7.05
N LEU A 95 13.23 -10.04 -7.12
CA LEU A 95 14.20 -8.95 -7.07
C LEU A 95 14.96 -8.93 -5.74
N LYS A 96 14.26 -9.08 -4.61
CA LYS A 96 14.88 -9.15 -3.28
C LYS A 96 15.88 -10.30 -3.19
N SER A 97 15.50 -11.49 -3.65
CA SER A 97 16.38 -12.65 -3.64
C SER A 97 17.62 -12.45 -4.52
N LEU A 98 17.46 -11.92 -5.73
CA LEU A 98 18.59 -11.64 -6.64
C LEU A 98 19.52 -10.57 -6.08
N CYS A 99 18.98 -9.46 -5.55
CA CYS A 99 19.76 -8.42 -4.91
C CYS A 99 20.54 -8.97 -3.71
N ALA A 100 19.89 -9.73 -2.82
CA ALA A 100 20.56 -10.32 -1.66
C ALA A 100 21.65 -11.32 -2.08
N TYR A 101 21.38 -12.15 -3.08
CA TYR A 101 22.33 -13.13 -3.62
C TYR A 101 23.57 -12.45 -4.18
N HIS A 102 23.42 -11.52 -5.12
CA HIS A 102 24.56 -10.85 -5.75
C HIS A 102 25.31 -9.91 -4.80
N PHE A 103 24.60 -9.31 -3.83
CA PHE A 103 25.26 -8.55 -2.78
C PHE A 103 26.13 -9.46 -1.90
N ALA A 104 25.60 -10.60 -1.45
CA ALA A 104 26.38 -11.58 -0.69
C ALA A 104 27.54 -12.16 -1.52
N GLU A 105 27.33 -12.39 -2.82
CA GLU A 105 28.37 -12.86 -3.76
C GLU A 105 29.51 -11.85 -3.92
N ALA A 106 29.22 -10.55 -3.93
CA ALA A 106 30.24 -9.51 -4.03
C ALA A 106 31.06 -9.34 -2.73
N HIS A 107 30.50 -9.74 -1.58
CA HIS A 107 31.07 -9.51 -0.24
C HIS A 107 31.22 -10.82 0.57
N GLN A 108 31.65 -11.91 -0.08
CA GLN A 108 31.71 -13.26 0.52
C GLN A 108 32.62 -13.38 1.75
N ASP A 109 33.68 -12.56 1.80
CA ASP A 109 34.70 -12.63 2.84
C ASP A 109 34.44 -11.67 4.03
N GLU A 110 33.33 -10.93 3.99
CA GLU A 110 32.96 -9.96 5.01
C GLU A 110 31.89 -10.53 5.97
N PRO A 111 32.07 -10.40 7.30
CA PRO A 111 31.01 -10.73 8.24
C PRO A 111 29.90 -9.67 8.18
N GLU A 112 28.65 -10.11 8.00
CA GLU A 112 27.46 -9.26 7.97
C GLU A 112 27.60 -8.04 7.02
N PRO A 113 27.87 -8.25 5.71
CA PRO A 113 28.20 -7.17 4.78
C PRO A 113 27.08 -6.13 4.61
N TYR A 114 25.85 -6.50 4.96
CA TYR A 114 24.67 -5.62 4.95
C TYR A 114 24.66 -4.58 6.10
N LEU A 115 25.55 -4.72 7.09
CA LEU A 115 25.77 -3.72 8.14
C LEU A 115 26.96 -2.80 7.84
N ASN A 116 27.69 -3.05 6.75
CA ASN A 116 28.83 -2.23 6.36
C ASN A 116 28.39 -1.15 5.36
N ALA A 117 28.33 0.09 5.83
CA ALA A 117 27.90 1.22 5.02
C ALA A 117 28.83 1.54 3.83
N THR A 118 30.07 1.04 3.81
CA THR A 118 30.97 1.21 2.64
C THR A 118 30.59 0.33 1.46
N ASN A 119 29.74 -0.68 1.68
CA ASN A 119 29.26 -1.60 0.63
C ASN A 119 28.06 -1.02 -0.13
N TYR A 120 27.66 0.22 0.17
CA TYR A 120 26.57 0.93 -0.47
C TYR A 120 27.07 2.19 -1.17
N ASP A 121 26.26 2.73 -2.07
CA ASP A 121 26.55 3.99 -2.75
C ASP A 121 26.70 5.15 -1.75
N GLU A 122 27.85 5.83 -1.79
CA GLU A 122 28.17 6.97 -0.96
C GLU A 122 27.17 8.12 -1.12
N CYS A 123 26.58 8.28 -2.31
CA CYS A 123 25.55 9.29 -2.56
C CYS A 123 24.26 9.05 -1.76
N GLN A 124 24.06 7.84 -1.21
CA GLN A 124 22.91 7.45 -0.41
C GLN A 124 23.22 7.32 1.08
N ARG A 125 24.38 7.85 1.54
CA ARG A 125 24.90 7.63 2.90
C ARG A 125 23.86 7.83 4.01
N THR A 126 23.13 8.94 4.00
CA THR A 126 22.10 9.24 5.02
C THR A 126 21.00 8.18 5.06
N TYR A 127 20.58 7.66 3.91
CA TYR A 127 19.57 6.61 3.82
C TYR A 127 20.13 5.26 4.29
N VAL A 128 21.37 4.95 3.92
CA VAL A 128 22.08 3.73 4.33
C VAL A 128 22.28 3.70 5.84
N ASP A 129 22.69 4.81 6.46
CA ASP A 129 22.86 4.88 7.91
C ASP A 129 21.53 4.68 8.65
N TRP A 130 20.42 5.19 8.09
CA TRP A 130 19.07 4.91 8.62
C TRP A 130 18.68 3.43 8.47
N LEU A 131 18.93 2.84 7.30
CA LEU A 131 18.66 1.43 7.02
C LEU A 131 19.43 0.50 7.98
N ILE A 132 20.72 0.78 8.18
CA ILE A 132 21.57 0.01 9.12
C ILE A 132 21.04 0.15 10.54
N SER A 133 20.63 1.35 10.97
CA SER A 133 20.02 1.55 12.29
C SER A 133 18.73 0.73 12.47
N ASP A 134 17.95 0.58 11.42
CA ASP A 134 16.75 -0.26 11.42
C ASP A 134 17.08 -1.76 11.45
N PHE A 135 18.13 -2.21 10.74
CA PHE A 135 18.64 -3.58 10.83
C PHE A 135 19.17 -3.89 12.25
N GLU A 136 19.97 -3.00 12.84
CA GLU A 136 20.43 -3.16 14.23
C GLU A 136 19.26 -3.21 15.22
N SER A 137 18.21 -2.43 14.98
CA SER A 137 16.99 -2.47 15.79
C SER A 137 16.26 -3.80 15.65
N ALA A 138 16.17 -4.34 14.43
CA ALA A 138 15.58 -5.64 14.17
C ALA A 138 16.38 -6.80 14.78
N LEU A 139 17.71 -6.67 14.85
CA LEU A 139 18.63 -7.63 15.45
C LEU A 139 18.76 -7.49 16.98
N ALA A 140 17.98 -6.60 17.61
CA ALA A 140 18.07 -6.31 19.05
C ALA A 140 19.42 -5.74 19.51
N ARG A 141 20.21 -5.18 18.57
CA ARG A 141 21.53 -4.58 18.84
C ARG A 141 21.45 -3.08 19.13
N ASN A 142 20.34 -2.43 18.78
CA ASN A 142 20.11 -1.03 19.09
C ASN A 142 19.67 -0.84 20.55
N PRO A 143 20.47 -0.17 21.41
CA PRO A 143 20.14 0.00 22.83
C PRO A 143 18.96 0.97 23.08
N ARG A 144 18.57 1.76 22.08
CA ARG A 144 17.53 2.79 22.20
C ARG A 144 16.15 2.33 21.72
N LYS A 145 16.08 1.24 20.93
CA LYS A 145 14.84 0.73 20.33
C LYS A 145 14.67 -0.74 20.66
N LYS A 146 13.53 -1.11 21.27
CA LYS A 146 13.19 -2.52 21.48
C LYS A 146 12.77 -3.16 20.14
N PRO A 147 13.29 -4.34 19.79
CA PRO A 147 12.87 -5.06 18.58
C PRO A 147 11.39 -5.45 18.67
N GLN A 148 10.71 -5.47 17.54
CA GLN A 148 9.43 -6.17 17.45
C GLN A 148 9.70 -7.68 17.30
N PRO A 149 9.07 -8.53 18.12
CA PRO A 149 9.33 -9.97 18.08
C PRO A 149 8.87 -10.54 16.75
N LYS A 150 9.80 -11.16 16.03
CA LYS A 150 9.52 -11.88 14.78
C LYS A 150 10.07 -13.30 14.92
N ALA A 151 9.18 -14.29 14.86
CA ALA A 151 9.53 -15.70 15.10
C ALA A 151 10.69 -16.21 14.23
N TYR A 152 10.80 -15.74 12.99
CA TYR A 152 11.89 -16.12 12.10
C TYR A 152 13.25 -15.51 12.48
N LEU A 153 13.27 -14.33 13.11
CA LEU A 153 14.50 -13.70 13.63
C LEU A 153 14.95 -14.35 14.94
N GLU A 154 14.03 -14.87 15.74
CA GLU A 154 14.37 -15.55 16.99
C GLU A 154 15.23 -16.80 16.77
N HIS A 155 14.97 -17.56 15.70
CA HIS A 155 15.82 -18.70 15.33
C HIS A 155 17.23 -18.21 14.99
N TYR A 156 17.35 -17.17 14.16
CA TYR A 156 18.64 -16.63 13.76
C TYR A 156 19.45 -16.14 14.96
N LEU A 157 18.84 -15.37 15.86
CA LEU A 157 19.49 -14.84 17.07
C LEU A 157 19.96 -15.96 18.02
N LYS A 158 19.18 -17.04 18.17
CA LYS A 158 19.54 -18.17 19.03
C LYS A 158 20.69 -19.01 18.45
N THR A 159 20.76 -19.13 17.12
CA THR A 159 21.79 -19.94 16.44
C THR A 159 23.11 -19.20 16.28
N THR A 160 23.09 -17.91 15.92
CA THR A 160 24.31 -17.10 15.72
C THR A 160 25.02 -16.75 17.03
N MET A 161 24.30 -16.53 18.14
CA MET A 161 24.92 -16.28 19.46
C MET A 161 25.61 -17.52 20.08
N ARG A 162 25.54 -18.70 19.45
CA ARG A 162 26.17 -19.93 19.94
C ARG A 162 27.43 -20.36 19.20
N CYS A 163 27.84 -19.66 18.13
CA CYS A 163 29.02 -20.04 17.33
C CYS A 163 30.14 -18.98 17.45
N PRO A 164 31.31 -19.29 18.06
CA PRO A 164 32.40 -18.32 18.24
C PRO A 164 33.21 -18.00 16.98
N SER A 165 33.00 -18.74 15.89
CA SER A 165 33.70 -18.56 14.61
C SER A 165 32.69 -18.13 13.54
N GLY A 166 32.86 -16.91 13.03
CA GLY A 166 31.98 -16.22 12.08
C GLY A 166 31.88 -16.83 10.67
N TYR A 167 31.80 -18.15 10.58
CA TYR A 167 31.54 -18.88 9.35
C TYR A 167 30.35 -19.81 9.59
N CYS A 168 29.15 -19.30 9.39
CA CYS A 168 28.01 -20.15 9.05
C CYS A 168 27.31 -19.52 7.87
N CYS A 169 27.50 -20.16 6.72
CA CYS A 169 26.69 -19.98 5.52
C CYS A 169 25.22 -19.87 5.90
N ALA A 170 24.60 -18.76 5.52
CA ALA A 170 23.16 -18.65 5.42
C ALA A 170 22.79 -18.72 3.94
N ILE A 171 22.25 -19.87 3.53
CA ILE A 171 21.24 -19.95 2.47
C ILE A 171 19.93 -20.32 3.16
#